data_AF-A0A6D2I9Q5-F1
#
_entry.id   AF-A0A6D2I9Q5-F1
#
_cell.length_a   1.000
_cell.length_b   1.000
_cell.length_c   1.000
_cell.angle_alpha   90.00
_cell.angle_beta   90.00
_cell.angle_gamma   90.00
#
_symmetry.space_group_name_H-M   'P 1'
#
loop_
_entity.id
_entity.type
_entity.pdbx_description
1 polymer ?
#
loop_
_entity_poly.entity_id
_entity_poly.type
_entity_poly.pdbx_seq_one_letter_code
_entity_poly.pdbx_strand_id
1 'polypeptide(L)' 'MRFIIGKTKDETKMAELTREIAEHDDFILLDIEEGYSKLPYKTLAFFKAAYALYDSEFYVKADDDIYI' A
#
# COMPACT_ATOMS: atom_id res chain seq x y z
N MET A 1 -2.12 4.71 -10.93
CA MET A 1 -1.10 4.02 -10.12
C MET A 1 -1.45 4.25 -8.66
N ARG A 2 -1.34 3.24 -7.80
CA ARG A 2 -1.64 3.38 -6.37
C ARG A 2 -0.51 2.80 -5.55
N PHE A 3 -0.12 3.46 -4.48
CA PHE A 3 0.89 2.96 -3.55
C PHE A 3 0.24 2.12 -2.45
N ILE A 4 0.84 0.96 -2.16
CA ILE A 4 0.33 0.04 -1.16
C ILE A 4 1.18 0.13 0.09
N ILE A 5 0.58 0.57 1.18
CA ILE A 5 1.32 0.82 2.42
C ILE A 5 0.55 0.31 3.64
N GLY A 6 1.27 -0.29 4.58
CA GLY A 6 0.79 -0.64 5.91
C GLY A 6 1.09 0.46 6.92
N LYS A 7 0.89 0.14 8.19
CA LYS A 7 1.15 1.02 9.34
C LYS A 7 2.55 0.80 9.88
N THR A 8 3.19 1.85 10.35
CA THR A 8 4.42 1.75 11.15
C THR A 8 4.15 2.22 12.58
N LYS A 9 4.99 1.77 13.52
CA LYS A 9 5.00 2.26 14.91
C LYS A 9 5.64 3.64 15.06
N ASP A 10 6.33 4.11 14.02
CA ASP A 10 6.95 5.44 14.00
C ASP A 10 5.87 6.51 13.75
N GLU A 11 5.51 7.23 14.81
CA GLU A 11 4.47 8.26 14.78
C GLU A 11 4.81 9.42 13.84
N THR A 12 6.11 9.74 13.67
CA THR A 12 6.54 10.84 12.80
C THR A 12 6.29 10.48 11.35
N LYS A 13 6.68 9.26 10.95
CA LYS A 13 6.42 8.75 9.60
C LYS A 13 4.93 8.59 9.31
N MET A 14 4.13 8.18 10.30
CA MET A 14 2.68 8.11 10.13
C MET A 14 2.04 9.50 9.93
N ALA A 15 2.55 10.53 10.60
CA ALA A 15 2.09 11.90 10.39
C ALA A 15 2.47 12.44 9.00
N GLU A 16 3.70 12.17 8.55
CA GLU A 16 4.16 12.51 7.20
C GLU A 16 3.31 11.81 6.13
N LEU A 17 3.07 10.51 6.29
CA LEU A 17 2.21 9.72 5.40
C LEU A 17 0.79 10.29 5.34
N THR A 18 0.22 10.68 6.48
CA THR A 18 -1.13 11.28 6.53
C THR A 18 -1.19 12.57 5.72
N ARG A 19 -0.13 13.38 5.76
CA ARG A 19 -0.03 14.60 4.94
C ARG A 19 0.05 14.29 3.45
N GLU A 20 0.87 13.30 3.08
CA GLU A 20 1.05 12.87 1.69
C GLU A 20 -0.25 12.30 1.09
N ILE A 21 -0.98 11.49 1.86
CA ILE A 21 -2.29 10.97 1.47
C ILE A 21 -3.27 12.11 1.18
N ALA A 22 -3.30 13.13 2.03
CA ALA A 22 -4.19 14.28 1.85
C ALA A 22 -3.83 15.13 0.62
N GLU A 23 -2.57 15.09 0.19
CA GLU A 23 -2.07 15.85 -0.96
C GLU A 23 -2.31 15.11 -2.28
N HIS A 24 -2.13 13.78 -2.32
CA HIS A 24 -2.09 13.00 -3.57
C HIS A 24 -3.25 12.01 -3.77
N ASP A 25 -3.92 11.55 -2.71
CA ASP A 25 -5.04 10.60 -2.75
C ASP A 25 -4.77 9.30 -3.58
N ASP A 26 -3.52 8.85 -3.61
CA ASP A 26 -3.06 7.72 -4.41
C ASP A 26 -2.59 6.52 -3.58
N PHE A 27 -2.81 6.54 -2.26
CA PHE A 27 -2.50 5.42 -1.38
C PHE A 27 -3.68 4.47 -1.20
N ILE A 28 -3.37 3.20 -0.94
CA ILE A 28 -4.26 2.22 -0.33
C ILE A 28 -3.62 1.79 0.99
N LEU A 29 -4.21 2.22 2.11
CA LEU A 29 -3.75 1.83 3.44
C LEU A 29 -4.29 0.46 3.80
N LEU A 30 -3.36 -0.46 4.07
CA LEU A 30 -3.67 -1.79 4.57
C LEU A 30 -3.62 -1.78 6.09
N ASP A 31 -4.56 -2.50 6.71
CA ASP A 31 -4.57 -2.70 8.16
C ASP A 31 -3.58 -3.81 8.59
N ILE A 32 -2.30 -3.59 8.27
CA ILE A 32 -1.17 -4.47 8.62
C ILE A 32 -0.01 -3.62 9.11
N GLU A 33 0.76 -4.11 10.08
CA GLU A 33 2.03 -3.48 10.46
C GLU A 33 3.11 -3.82 9.43
N GLU A 34 3.86 -2.81 8.98
CA GLU A 34 4.99 -2.95 8.05
C GLU A 34 6.12 -3.76 8.69
N GLY A 35 6.73 -4.61 7.87
CA GLY A 35 7.83 -5.46 8.29
C GLY A 35 8.16 -6.51 7.25
N TYR A 36 9.45 -6.83 7.11
CA TYR A 36 9.92 -7.75 6.06
C TYR A 36 9.26 -9.13 6.14
N SER A 37 9.05 -9.67 7.34
CA SER A 37 8.36 -10.94 7.56
C SER A 37 6.87 -10.92 7.20
N LYS A 38 6.31 -9.74 6.93
CA LYS A 38 4.90 -9.53 6.59
C LYS A 38 4.67 -9.35 5.08
N LEU A 39 5.71 -9.37 4.25
CA LEU A 39 5.58 -9.19 2.80
C LEU A 39 4.58 -10.16 2.13
N PRO A 40 4.55 -11.47 2.46
CA PRO A 40 3.53 -12.36 1.88
C PRO A 40 2.10 -11.95 2.25
N TYR A 41 1.89 -11.47 3.47
CA TYR A 41 0.59 -10.97 3.92
C TYR A 41 0.22 -9.66 3.24
N LYS A 42 1.20 -8.77 3.00
CA LYS A 42 1.02 -7.53 2.25
C LYS A 42 0.56 -7.80 0.82
N THR A 43 1.17 -8.77 0.13
CA THR A 43 0.73 -9.19 -1.21
C THR A 43 -0.71 -9.70 -1.22
N LEU A 44 -1.10 -10.55 -0.24
CA LEU A 44 -2.48 -11.03 -0.15
C LEU A 44 -3.48 -9.91 0.15
N ALA A 45 -3.14 -9.03 1.09
CA ALA A 45 -3.98 -7.89 1.46
C ALA A 45 -4.15 -6.91 0.29
N PHE A 46 -3.09 -6.66 -0.48
CA PHE A 46 -3.15 -5.91 -1.74
C PHE A 46 -4.19 -6.50 -2.69
N PHE A 47 -4.09 -7.78 -3.05
CA PHE A 47 -5.01 -8.37 -4.02
C PHE A 47 -6.46 -8.38 -3.52
N LYS A 48 -6.67 -8.61 -2.22
CA LYS A 48 -8.01 -8.51 -1.62
C LYS A 48 -8.59 -7.10 -1.72
N ALA A 49 -7.81 -6.08 -1.37
CA ALA A 49 -8.25 -4.70 -1.44
C ALA A 49 -8.49 -4.26 -2.90
N ALA A 50 -7.55 -4.56 -3.79
CA ALA A 50 -7.65 -4.20 -5.20
C ALA A 50 -8.89 -4.84 -5.85
N TYR A 51 -9.13 -6.13 -5.62
CA TYR A 51 -10.30 -6.84 -6.15
C TYR A 51 -11.62 -6.32 -5.58
N ALA A 52 -11.65 -5.85 -4.33
CA ALA A 52 -12.85 -5.32 -3.71
C ALA A 52 -13.17 -3.87 -4.14
N LEU A 53 -12.13 -3.09 -4.46
CA LEU A 53 -12.25 -1.66 -4.75
C LEU A 53 -12.38 -1.36 -6.24
N TYR A 54 -11.86 -2.23 -7.11
CA TYR A 54 -11.76 -1.96 -8.54
C TYR A 54 -12.25 -3.17 -9.35
N ASP A 55 -12.96 -2.89 -10.44
CA ASP A 55 -13.29 -3.88 -11.45
C ASP A 55 -12.28 -3.76 -12.60
N SER A 56 -11.26 -4.62 -12.59
CA SER A 56 -10.15 -4.58 -13.56
C SER A 56 -9.89 -5.95 -14.17
N GLU A 57 -9.53 -5.96 -15.45
CA GLU A 57 -9.15 -7.19 -16.18
C GLU A 57 -7.80 -7.74 -15.72
N PHE A 58 -6.87 -6.85 -15.35
CA PHE A 58 -5.53 -7.21 -14.89
C PHE A 58 -5.13 -6.42 -13.65
N TYR A 59 -4.35 -7.07 -12.77
CA TYR A 59 -3.76 -6.47 -11.59
C TYR A 59 -2.24 -6.72 -11.62
N VAL A 60 -1.46 -5.66 -11.48
CA VAL A 60 0.00 -5.73 -11.45
C VAL A 60 0.49 -5.26 -10.08
N LYS A 61 1.40 -6.02 -9.49
CA LYS A 61 2.16 -5.64 -8.30
C LYS A 61 3.61 -5.45 -8.71
N ALA A 62 4.14 -4.25 -8.45
CA ALA A 62 5.53 -3.87 -8.67
C ALA A 62 6.13 -3.41 -7.33
N ASP A 63 7.44 -3.55 -7.19
CA ASP A 63 8.20 -2.91 -6.11
C ASP A 63 8.57 -1.48 -6.54
N ASP A 64 8.92 -0.61 -5.59
CA ASP A 64 9.16 0.82 -5.80
C ASP A 64 10.54 1.13 -6.42
N ASP A 65 11.42 0.13 -6.51
CA ASP A 65 12.79 0.23 -7.00
C ASP A 65 13.00 -0.35 -8.41
N ILE A 66 11.92 -0.59 -9.15
CA ILE A 66 11.97 -1.13 -10.52
C ILE A 66 11.71 -0.06 -11.59
N TYR A 67 12.18 -0.32 -12.81
CA TYR A 67 11.84 0.47 -14.01
C TYR A 67 10.75 -0.25 -14.80
N ILE A 68 9.72 0.49 -15.21
CA ILE A 68 8.57 0.01 -16.00
C ILE A 68 8.52 0.74 -17.32
#